data_AF-A0A2G6FRI2-F1
#
_entry.id   AF-A0A2G6FRI2-F1
#
_cell.length_a   1.000
_cell.length_b   1.000
_cell.length_c   1.000
_cell.angle_alpha   90.00
_cell.angle_beta   90.00
_cell.angle_gamma   90.00
#
_symmetry.space_group_name_H-M   'P 1'
#
loop_
_entity.id
_entity.type
_entity.pdbx_description
1 polymer ?
#
loop_
_entity_poly.entity_id
_entity_poly.type
_entity_poly.pdbx_seq_one_letter_code
_entity_poly.pdbx_strand_id
1 'polypeptide(L)'
;MTELCHICGNELDGGRTLCPYCGSRQERQAKKAAFLHKTVNIEWGKPLVETAIDRMIKEIAAARQEGVQVLTIIHGYGSSGKGGKIRVECRNMLDYLVGTSQIKGFINGENFSKGHGPVRELLRRFPALGSNRNLGRCNRGITIAVL
;
A
#
# COMPACT_ATOMS: atom_id res chain seq x y z
N MET A 1 21.93 -17.06 18.08
CA MET A 1 20.65 -17.78 18.08
C MET A 1 20.88 -19.00 17.20
N THR A 2 20.94 -20.17 17.81
CA THR A 2 21.19 -21.46 17.12
C THR A 2 19.91 -21.85 16.39
N GLU A 3 20.00 -22.16 15.09
CA GLU A 3 18.87 -22.66 14.30
C GLU A 3 19.02 -24.18 14.17
N LEU A 4 17.92 -24.93 14.23
CA LEU A 4 17.94 -26.38 14.06
C LEU A 4 17.62 -26.74 12.60
N CYS A 5 18.31 -27.73 12.06
CA CYS A 5 17.97 -28.30 10.76
C CYS A 5 16.56 -28.92 10.80
N HIS A 6 15.67 -28.47 9.91
CA HIS A 6 14.27 -28.97 9.84
C HIS A 6 14.14 -30.45 9.41
N ILE A 7 15.23 -31.06 8.93
CA ILE A 7 15.26 -32.47 8.51
C ILE A 7 15.95 -33.36 9.55
N CYS A 8 17.18 -33.01 9.97
CA CYS A 8 18.01 -33.90 10.80
C CYS A 8 18.17 -33.43 12.24
N GLY A 9 17.62 -32.28 12.62
CA GLY A 9 17.62 -31.79 14.00
C GLY A 9 18.97 -31.31 14.53
N ASN A 10 20.06 -31.38 13.76
CA ASN A 10 21.36 -30.87 14.19
C ASN A 10 21.35 -29.34 14.25
N GLU A 11 22.14 -28.81 15.18
CA GLU A 11 22.38 -27.38 15.32
C GLU A 11 23.13 -26.84 14.10
N LEU A 12 22.69 -25.68 13.62
CA LEU A 12 23.27 -24.98 12.51
C LEU A 12 23.79 -23.62 12.95
N ASP A 13 24.97 -23.28 12.45
CA ASP A 13 25.48 -21.91 12.49
C ASP A 13 24.53 -21.02 11.66
N GLY A 14 23.86 -20.09 12.34
CA GLY A 14 22.84 -19.23 11.73
C GLY A 14 23.38 -18.49 10.52
N GLY A 15 22.84 -18.77 9.32
CA GLY A 15 23.48 -18.32 8.08
C GLY A 15 23.30 -19.27 6.91
N ARG A 16 23.37 -20.57 7.21
CA ARG A 16 23.55 -21.60 6.19
C ARG A 16 22.27 -21.89 5.42
N THR A 17 22.37 -21.88 4.10
CA THR A 17 21.33 -22.34 3.17
C THR A 17 21.33 -23.86 3.01
N LEU A 18 22.41 -24.54 3.40
CA LEU A 18 22.58 -25.99 3.35
C LEU A 18 23.06 -26.53 4.70
N CYS A 19 22.44 -27.59 5.19
CA CYS A 19 22.89 -28.31 6.38
C CYS A 19 24.20 -29.08 6.05
N PRO A 20 25.30 -28.88 6.81
CA PRO A 20 26.54 -29.60 6.56
C PRO A 20 26.47 -31.09 6.92
N TYR A 21 25.45 -31.51 7.68
CA TYR A 21 25.32 -32.89 8.15
C TYR A 21 24.52 -33.78 7.20
N CYS A 22 23.39 -33.28 6.68
CA CYS A 22 22.51 -34.07 5.81
C CYS A 22 22.31 -33.48 4.42
N GLY A 23 22.92 -32.33 4.11
CA GLY A 23 22.82 -31.67 2.81
C GLY A 23 21.47 -31.01 2.52
N SER A 24 20.49 -31.07 3.43
CA SER A 24 19.18 -30.48 3.18
C SER A 24 19.24 -28.95 3.11
N ARG A 25 18.50 -28.40 2.15
CA ARG A 25 18.36 -26.94 1.97
C ARG A 25 17.51 -26.39 3.10
N GLN A 26 18.10 -25.54 3.93
CA GLN A 26 17.34 -24.86 4.97
C GLN A 26 16.57 -23.71 4.35
N GLU A 27 15.25 -23.87 4.27
CA GLU A 27 14.37 -22.77 3.90
C GLU A 27 14.39 -21.75 5.03
N ARG A 28 15.16 -20.67 4.84
CA ARG A 28 14.96 -19.47 5.65
C ARG A 28 13.56 -18.97 5.34
N GLN A 29 12.62 -19.16 6.26
CA GLN A 29 11.38 -18.41 6.23
C GLN A 29 11.76 -16.93 6.28
N ALA A 30 11.74 -16.28 5.13
CA ALA A 30 11.90 -14.84 5.06
C ALA A 30 10.81 -14.25 5.97
N LYS A 31 11.20 -13.57 7.04
CA LYS A 31 10.25 -12.80 7.84
C LYS A 31 9.51 -11.89 6.87
N LYS A 32 8.22 -12.17 6.67
CA LYS A 32 7.38 -11.39 5.76
C LYS A 32 7.43 -9.95 6.27
N ALA A 33 7.94 -9.03 5.45
CA ALA A 33 8.06 -7.63 5.83
C ALA A 33 6.71 -7.14 6.38
N ALA A 34 6.75 -6.40 7.49
CA ALA A 34 5.55 -5.88 8.12
C ALA A 34 4.75 -5.06 7.09
N PHE A 35 3.42 -5.20 7.13
CA PHE A 35 2.58 -4.43 6.24
C PHE A 35 2.65 -2.94 6.62
N LEU A 36 3.06 -2.10 5.67
CA LEU A 36 3.17 -0.66 5.87
C LEU A 36 2.08 0.08 5.08
N HIS A 37 1.27 0.84 5.81
CA HIS A 37 0.19 1.67 5.29
C HIS A 37 0.34 3.10 5.82
N LYS A 38 0.22 4.09 4.93
CA LYS A 38 0.24 5.51 5.29
C LYS A 38 -1.03 6.23 4.82
N THR A 39 -1.34 7.35 5.46
CA THR A 39 -2.40 8.26 5.03
C THR A 39 -1.81 9.65 4.82
N VAL A 40 -2.13 10.27 3.69
CA VAL A 40 -1.67 11.62 3.30
C VAL A 40 -2.88 12.51 3.04
N ASN A 41 -2.82 13.76 3.50
CA ASN A 41 -3.85 14.76 3.24
C ASN A 41 -3.34 15.82 2.25
N ILE A 42 -3.78 15.73 1.00
CA ILE A 42 -3.36 16.64 -0.08
C ILE A 42 -4.25 17.89 -0.18
N GLU A 43 -5.44 17.88 0.43
CA GLU A 43 -6.33 19.06 0.52
C GLU A 43 -5.97 19.98 1.71
N TRP A 44 -5.01 19.59 2.55
CA TRP A 44 -4.62 20.36 3.73
C TRP A 44 -4.17 21.78 3.38
N GLY A 45 -4.76 22.77 4.05
CA GLY A 45 -4.53 24.19 3.78
C GLY A 45 -5.24 24.73 2.54
N LYS A 46 -6.19 23.97 1.96
CA LYS A 46 -6.99 24.34 0.78
C LYS A 46 -6.13 24.88 -0.37
N PRO A 47 -5.10 24.14 -0.79
CA PRO A 47 -4.16 24.61 -1.80
C PRO A 47 -4.81 24.68 -3.18
N LEU A 48 -4.09 25.28 -4.13
CA LEU A 48 -4.40 25.11 -5.55
C LEU A 48 -4.22 23.65 -5.96
N VAL A 49 -4.90 23.28 -7.05
CA VAL A 49 -4.93 21.92 -7.58
C VAL A 49 -3.51 21.42 -7.88
N GLU A 50 -2.73 22.18 -8.64
CA GLU A 50 -1.34 21.86 -8.97
C GLU A 50 -0.50 21.56 -7.72
N THR A 51 -0.58 22.43 -6.71
CA THR A 51 0.11 22.22 -5.43
C THR A 51 -0.35 20.95 -4.71
N ALA A 52 -1.63 20.60 -4.76
CA ALA A 52 -2.12 19.34 -4.18
C ALA A 52 -1.60 18.11 -4.93
N ILE A 53 -1.52 18.17 -6.26
CA ILE A 53 -1.00 17.09 -7.10
C ILE A 53 0.52 16.92 -6.91
N ASP A 54 1.28 18.02 -6.86
CA ASP A 54 2.71 17.97 -6.57
C ASP A 54 2.99 17.34 -5.21
N ARG A 55 2.20 17.69 -4.19
CA ARG A 55 2.27 17.04 -2.88
C ARG A 55 1.99 15.55 -2.98
N MET A 56 0.93 15.16 -3.71
CA MET A 56 0.58 13.76 -3.91
C MET A 56 1.73 12.96 -4.54
N ILE A 57 2.36 13.49 -5.60
CA ILE A 57 3.46 12.81 -6.31
C ILE A 57 4.67 12.64 -5.38
N LYS A 58 5.04 13.69 -4.63
CA LYS A 58 6.14 13.64 -3.67
C LYS A 58 5.89 12.58 -2.58
N GLU A 59 4.66 12.52 -2.07
CA GLU A 59 4.26 11.58 -1.03
C GLU A 59 4.22 10.13 -1.54
N ILE A 60 3.81 9.91 -2.79
CA ILE A 60 3.92 8.59 -3.44
C ILE A 60 5.39 8.18 -3.57
N ALA A 61 6.26 9.08 -4.04
CA ALA A 61 7.68 8.79 -4.20
C ALA A 61 8.35 8.47 -2.84
N ALA A 62 8.06 9.27 -1.80
CA ALA A 62 8.56 9.03 -0.45
C ALA A 62 8.06 7.69 0.11
N ALA A 63 6.76 7.42 0.01
CA ALA A 63 6.16 6.17 0.48
C ALA A 63 6.79 4.94 -0.19
N ARG A 64 7.12 5.01 -1.48
CA ARG A 64 7.84 3.94 -2.19
C ARG A 64 9.24 3.71 -1.64
N GLN A 65 10.00 4.77 -1.36
CA GLN A 65 11.34 4.66 -0.77
C GLN A 65 11.30 4.06 0.64
N GLU A 66 10.25 4.33 1.39
CA GLU A 66 10.03 3.78 2.73
C GLU A 66 9.48 2.35 2.75
N GLY A 67 9.21 1.75 1.58
CA GLY A 67 8.63 0.41 1.48
C GLY A 67 7.14 0.33 1.87
N VAL A 68 6.43 1.46 1.90
CA VAL A 68 4.98 1.49 2.08
C VAL A 68 4.32 0.77 0.91
N GLN A 69 3.35 -0.11 1.22
CA GLN A 69 2.68 -0.92 0.20
C GLN A 69 1.34 -0.30 -0.22
N VAL A 70 0.69 0.44 0.68
CA VAL A 70 -0.60 1.06 0.43
C VAL A 70 -0.62 2.48 1.00
N LEU A 71 -1.13 3.43 0.22
CA LEU A 71 -1.27 4.83 0.59
C LEU A 71 -2.74 5.25 0.50
N THR A 72 -3.30 5.80 1.58
CA THR A 72 -4.61 6.45 1.56
C THR A 72 -4.43 7.94 1.31
N ILE A 73 -4.92 8.44 0.18
CA ILE A 73 -4.84 9.84 -0.22
C ILE A 73 -6.18 10.50 0.12
N ILE A 74 -6.16 11.54 0.96
CA ILE A 74 -7.32 12.39 1.26
C ILE A 74 -7.25 13.61 0.36
N HIS A 75 -8.17 13.66 -0.60
CA HIS A 75 -8.29 14.74 -1.59
C HIS A 75 -9.55 15.59 -1.41
N GLY A 76 -10.43 15.19 -0.48
CA GLY A 76 -11.65 15.91 -0.14
C GLY A 76 -12.86 15.53 -0.99
N TYR A 77 -14.06 15.83 -0.48
CA TYR A 77 -15.32 15.44 -1.15
C TYR A 77 -15.65 16.28 -2.38
N GLY A 78 -15.07 17.48 -2.50
CA GLY A 78 -15.31 18.39 -3.61
C GLY A 78 -16.63 19.17 -3.55
N SER A 79 -17.19 19.40 -2.37
CA SER A 79 -18.56 19.90 -2.14
C SER A 79 -18.84 21.38 -2.48
N SER A 80 -17.88 22.14 -3.01
CA SER A 80 -18.03 23.59 -3.22
C SER A 80 -18.01 24.05 -4.69
N GLY A 81 -18.14 23.15 -5.66
CA GLY A 81 -18.09 23.47 -7.11
C GLY A 81 -16.68 23.84 -7.62
N LYS A 82 -15.79 24.33 -6.75
CA LYS A 82 -14.34 24.52 -7.00
C LYS A 82 -13.48 23.43 -6.35
N GLY A 83 -13.92 22.84 -5.24
CA GLY A 83 -13.19 21.80 -4.50
C GLY A 83 -13.14 20.42 -5.17
N GLY A 84 -14.02 20.14 -6.15
CA GLY A 84 -13.99 18.87 -6.88
C GLY A 84 -12.76 18.68 -7.77
N LYS A 85 -12.03 19.78 -8.06
CA LYS A 85 -10.88 19.75 -8.97
C LYS A 85 -9.73 18.91 -8.42
N ILE A 86 -9.43 18.98 -7.12
CA ILE A 86 -8.36 18.16 -6.52
C ILE A 86 -8.69 16.67 -6.65
N ARG A 87 -9.94 16.27 -6.35
CA ARG A 87 -10.39 14.89 -6.52
C ARG A 87 -10.25 14.40 -7.96
N VAL A 88 -10.69 15.21 -8.93
CA VAL A 88 -10.63 14.86 -10.36
C VAL A 88 -9.18 14.71 -10.80
N GLU A 89 -8.34 15.71 -10.55
CA GLU A 89 -6.94 15.65 -10.97
C GLU A 89 -6.12 14.60 -10.20
N CYS A 90 -6.45 14.34 -8.93
CA CYS A 90 -5.87 13.25 -8.16
C CYS A 90 -6.10 11.91 -8.86
N ARG A 91 -7.34 11.65 -9.33
CA ARG A 91 -7.67 10.41 -10.04
C ARG A 91 -7.02 10.35 -11.42
N ASN A 92 -7.07 11.42 -12.20
CA ASN A 92 -6.41 11.50 -13.51
C ASN A 92 -4.91 11.21 -13.40
N MET A 93 -4.25 11.82 -12.41
CA MET A 93 -2.84 11.61 -12.17
C MET A 93 -2.56 10.17 -11.69
N LEU A 94 -3.40 9.59 -10.82
CA LEU A 94 -3.25 8.19 -10.42
C LEU A 94 -3.40 7.23 -11.62
N ASP A 95 -4.34 7.47 -12.54
CA ASP A 95 -4.47 6.70 -13.78
C ASP A 95 -3.19 6.80 -14.63
N TYR A 96 -2.63 8.01 -14.77
CA TYR A 96 -1.34 8.19 -15.44
C TYR A 96 -0.20 7.43 -14.75
N LEU A 97 -0.14 7.45 -13.42
CA LEU A 97 0.87 6.72 -12.65
C LEU A 97 0.72 5.20 -12.76
N VAL A 98 -0.51 4.69 -12.93
CA VAL A 98 -0.75 3.27 -13.28
C VAL A 98 -0.24 2.99 -14.69
N GLY A 99 -0.61 3.81 -15.67
CA GLY A 99 -0.19 3.64 -17.07
C GLY A 99 1.33 3.69 -17.26
N THR A 100 2.03 4.44 -16.40
CA THR A 100 3.51 4.53 -16.38
C THR A 100 4.18 3.57 -15.39
N SER A 101 3.43 2.63 -14.80
CA SER A 101 3.93 1.62 -13.85
C SER A 101 4.64 2.20 -12.60
N GLN A 102 4.30 3.44 -12.21
CA GLN A 102 4.79 4.07 -10.99
C GLN A 102 4.02 3.63 -9.75
N ILE A 103 2.75 3.22 -9.92
CA ILE A 103 1.93 2.54 -8.91
C ILE A 103 1.25 1.32 -9.55
N LYS A 104 0.84 0.35 -8.73
CA LYS A 104 0.23 -0.90 -9.20
C LYS A 104 -1.27 -0.78 -9.51
N GLY A 105 -1.93 0.24 -8.97
CA GLY A 105 -3.38 0.44 -9.09
C GLY A 105 -3.92 1.30 -7.97
N PHE A 106 -5.21 1.64 -8.04
CA PHE A 106 -5.89 2.34 -6.97
C PHE A 106 -7.37 1.96 -6.87
N ILE A 107 -7.98 2.30 -5.73
CA ILE A 107 -9.39 2.07 -5.43
C ILE A 107 -9.98 3.39 -4.93
N ASN A 108 -10.97 3.91 -5.65
CA ASN A 108 -11.75 5.06 -5.22
C ASN A 108 -12.49 4.74 -3.91
N GLY A 109 -12.55 5.68 -2.96
CA GLY A 109 -13.12 5.40 -1.64
C GLY A 109 -14.62 5.05 -1.63
N GLU A 110 -15.39 5.47 -2.65
CA GLU A 110 -16.76 4.97 -2.89
C GLU A 110 -16.82 3.47 -3.18
N ASN A 111 -15.75 2.90 -3.75
CA ASN A 111 -15.64 1.49 -4.10
C ASN A 111 -14.86 0.69 -3.05
N PHE A 112 -14.38 1.33 -1.97
CA PHE A 112 -13.58 0.68 -0.92
C PHE A 112 -14.48 -0.11 0.05
N SER A 113 -15.04 -1.22 -0.43
CA SER A 113 -15.93 -2.12 0.30
C SER A 113 -15.60 -3.59 0.03
N LYS A 114 -15.82 -4.48 1.00
CA LYS A 114 -15.60 -5.93 0.88
C LYS A 114 -16.41 -6.59 -0.25
N GLY A 115 -17.50 -5.97 -0.71
CA GLY A 115 -18.27 -6.46 -1.85
C GLY A 115 -17.58 -6.25 -3.21
N HIS A 116 -16.60 -5.36 -3.28
CA HIS A 116 -15.93 -5.01 -4.52
C HIS A 116 -14.75 -5.96 -4.80
N GLY A 117 -14.71 -6.58 -5.99
CA GLY A 117 -13.71 -7.59 -6.36
C GLY A 117 -12.25 -7.15 -6.11
N PRO A 118 -11.82 -6.00 -6.67
CA PRO A 118 -10.50 -5.43 -6.41
C PRO A 118 -10.15 -5.21 -4.92
N VAL A 119 -11.14 -4.87 -4.08
CA VAL A 119 -10.91 -4.70 -2.64
C VAL A 119 -10.70 -6.04 -1.96
N ARG A 120 -11.46 -7.08 -2.36
CA ARG A 120 -11.24 -8.44 -1.84
C ARG A 120 -9.83 -8.92 -2.13
N GLU A 121 -9.34 -8.67 -3.35
CA GLU A 121 -7.97 -9.00 -3.71
C GLU A 121 -6.95 -8.24 -2.86
N LEU A 122 -7.15 -6.94 -2.71
CA LEU A 122 -6.31 -6.10 -1.86
C LEU A 122 -6.26 -6.61 -0.40
N LEU A 123 -7.41 -7.00 0.16
CA LEU A 123 -7.52 -7.52 1.53
C LEU A 123 -6.89 -8.91 1.68
N ARG A 124 -6.95 -9.77 0.65
CA ARG A 124 -6.22 -11.05 0.64
C ARG A 124 -4.71 -10.82 0.69
N ARG A 125 -4.22 -9.85 -0.09
CA ARG A 125 -2.81 -9.49 -0.13
C ARG A 125 -2.35 -8.80 1.16
N PHE A 126 -3.17 -7.92 1.72
CA PHE A 126 -2.88 -7.11 2.91
C PHE A 126 -4.01 -7.20 3.94
N PRO A 127 -4.09 -8.31 4.72
CA PRO A 127 -5.19 -8.53 5.68
C PRO A 127 -5.35 -7.44 6.73
N ALA A 128 -4.26 -6.77 7.10
CA ALA A 128 -4.26 -5.65 8.05
C ALA A 128 -5.12 -4.46 7.59
N LEU A 129 -5.41 -4.30 6.30
CA LEU A 129 -6.38 -3.29 5.82
C LEU A 129 -7.83 -3.59 6.20
N GLY A 130 -8.13 -4.80 6.68
CA GLY A 130 -9.46 -5.18 7.16
C GLY A 130 -9.94 -4.34 8.34
N SER A 131 -9.02 -3.74 9.11
CA SER A 131 -9.32 -2.81 10.21
C SER A 131 -9.30 -1.34 9.80
N ASN A 132 -9.15 -1.02 8.51
CA ASN A 132 -9.14 0.36 8.04
C ASN A 132 -10.49 1.03 8.28
N ARG A 133 -10.48 2.20 8.95
CA ARG A 133 -11.68 2.96 9.33
C ARG A 133 -12.61 3.33 8.18
N ASN A 134 -12.10 3.41 6.95
CA ASN A 134 -12.86 3.79 5.76
C ASN A 134 -13.47 2.60 5.02
N LEU A 135 -13.15 1.36 5.39
CA LEU A 135 -13.66 0.17 4.72
C LEU A 135 -15.19 0.09 4.86
N GLY A 136 -15.90 0.07 3.74
CA GLY A 136 -17.37 0.03 3.70
C GLY A 136 -18.06 1.37 4.00
N ARG A 137 -17.32 2.48 4.08
CA ARG A 137 -17.88 3.81 4.41
C ARG A 137 -18.33 4.62 3.19
N CYS A 138 -18.06 4.15 1.97
CA CYS A 138 -18.31 4.90 0.74
C CYS A 138 -17.70 6.32 0.78
N ASN A 139 -16.49 6.45 1.32
CA ASN A 139 -15.85 7.74 1.54
C ASN A 139 -15.33 8.29 0.21
N ARG A 140 -16.09 9.18 -0.43
CA ARG A 140 -15.72 9.79 -1.71
C ARG A 140 -14.54 10.76 -1.64
N GLY A 141 -14.13 11.17 -0.43
CA GLY A 141 -13.04 12.12 -0.21
C GLY A 141 -11.65 11.47 -0.14
N ILE A 142 -11.56 10.16 -0.39
CA ILE A 142 -10.30 9.42 -0.39
C ILE A 142 -10.11 8.56 -1.63
N THR A 143 -8.85 8.19 -1.87
CA THR A 143 -8.44 7.15 -2.81
C THR A 143 -7.37 6.28 -2.18
N ILE A 144 -7.43 4.96 -2.38
CA ILE A 144 -6.47 3.99 -1.86
C ILE A 144 -5.53 3.58 -2.99
N ALA A 145 -4.28 4.01 -2.95
CA ALA A 145 -3.26 3.66 -3.95
C ALA A 145 -2.42 2.46 -3.49
N VAL A 146 -2.11 1.56 -4.41
CA VAL A 146 -1.24 0.38 -4.19
C VAL A 146 0.11 0.66 -4.85
N LEU A 147 1.17 0.66 -4.05
CA LEU A 147 2.55 0.93 -4.49
C LEU A 147 3.26 -0.37 -4.88
#